data_AF-A0A645DZ28-F1
#
_entry.id   AF-A0A645DZ28-F1
#
_cell.length_a   1.000
_cell.length_b   1.000
_cell.length_c   1.000
_cell.angle_alpha   90.00
_cell.angle_beta   90.00
_cell.angle_gamma   90.00
#
_symmetry.space_group_name_H-M   'P 1'
#
loop_
_entity.id
_entity.type
_entity.pdbx_description
1 polymer ?
#
loop_
_entity_poly.entity_id
_entity_poly.type
_entity_poly.pdbx_seq_one_letter_code
_entity_poly.pdbx_strand_id
1 'polypeptide(L)'
;MVPGTSRSGATIIGGMFLGLSRKAATDFSFFLAIPTLIGAGVYSLYKERALLSTADIPLFAVGLVFSFISAWLCVRWLLRYISSNSFVPFAYYRIAFGVIVLLTAWSGLVSWAE
;
A
#
# COMPACT_ATOMS: atom_id res chain seq x y z
N MET A 1 -8.72 -10.55 4.37
CA MET A 1 -8.51 -9.27 3.65
C MET A 1 -8.75 -9.52 2.18
N VAL A 2 -9.30 -8.56 1.43
CA VAL A 2 -9.46 -8.67 -0.03
C VAL A 2 -8.21 -8.09 -0.70
N PRO A 3 -7.38 -8.89 -1.40
CA PRO A 3 -6.21 -8.37 -2.11
C PRO A 3 -6.59 -7.28 -3.10
N GLY A 4 -5.76 -6.25 -3.21
CA GLY A 4 -6.05 -5.07 -4.03
C GLY A 4 -6.90 -4.00 -3.33
N THR A 5 -7.67 -4.33 -2.28
CA THR A 5 -8.26 -3.31 -1.41
C THR A 5 -7.15 -2.57 -0.66
N SER A 6 -7.06 -1.26 -0.89
CA SER A 6 -6.04 -0.44 -0.22
C SER A 6 -6.31 -0.40 1.28
N ARG A 7 -5.35 -0.90 2.07
CA ARG A 7 -5.42 -0.85 3.53
C ARG A 7 -5.58 0.59 4.03
N SER A 8 -4.74 1.52 3.57
CA SER A 8 -4.83 2.93 3.96
C SER A 8 -6.14 3.57 3.51
N GLY A 9 -6.62 3.26 2.30
CA GLY A 9 -7.91 3.75 1.81
C GLY A 9 -9.06 3.28 2.69
N ALA A 10 -9.11 1.98 3.02
CA ALA A 10 -10.14 1.41 3.87
C ALA A 10 -10.15 2.02 5.28
N THR A 11 -8.99 2.18 5.91
CA THR A 11 -8.89 2.74 7.27
C THR A 11 -9.16 4.25 7.32
N ILE A 12 -8.69 5.00 6.32
CA ILE A 12 -8.92 6.46 6.25
C ILE A 12 -10.38 6.76 5.97
N ILE A 13 -10.96 6.13 4.95
CA ILE A 13 -12.37 6.34 4.58
C ILE A 13 -13.28 5.86 5.70
N GLY A 14 -13.00 4.69 6.29
CA GLY A 14 -13.72 4.21 7.47
C GLY A 14 -13.64 5.18 8.65
N GLY A 15 -12.45 5.71 8.96
CA GLY A 15 -12.29 6.72 10.00
C GLY A 15 -13.08 8.00 9.72
N MET A 16 -13.09 8.47 8.48
CA MET A 16 -13.89 9.62 8.07
C MET A 16 -15.40 9.36 8.18
N PHE A 17 -15.87 8.15 7.82
CA PHE A 17 -17.26 7.75 8.02
C PHE A 17 -17.66 7.76 9.50
N LEU A 18 -16.73 7.47 10.40
CA LEU A 18 -16.91 7.55 11.85
C LEU A 18 -16.72 8.96 12.42
N GLY A 19 -16.56 10.00 11.58
CA GLY A 19 -16.50 11.40 11.98
C GLY A 19 -15.08 11.95 12.21
N LEU A 20 -14.02 11.19 11.93
CA LEU A 20 -12.66 11.72 11.99
C LEU A 20 -12.40 12.73 10.86
N SER A 21 -11.66 13.79 11.17
CA SER A 21 -11.15 14.69 10.14
C SER A 21 -10.21 13.93 9.20
N ARG A 22 -10.10 14.38 7.93
CA ARG A 22 -9.23 13.75 6.92
C ARG A 22 -7.79 13.57 7.41
N LYS A 23 -7.26 14.57 8.11
CA LYS A 23 -5.92 14.52 8.71
C LYS A 23 -5.85 13.50 9.83
N ALA A 24 -6.78 13.53 10.79
CA ALA A 24 -6.80 12.60 11.92
C ALA A 24 -6.94 11.14 11.45
N ALA A 25 -7.82 10.87 10.48
CA ALA A 25 -8.00 9.55 9.89
C ALA A 25 -6.72 9.05 9.18
N THR A 26 -5.98 9.95 8.52
CA THR A 26 -4.71 9.63 7.86
C THR A 26 -3.60 9.34 8.87
N ASP A 27 -3.45 10.18 9.89
CA ASP A 27 -2.47 9.99 10.96
C ASP A 27 -2.75 8.65 11.69
N PHE A 28 -4.01 8.39 12.05
CA PHE A 28 -4.42 7.11 12.64
C PHE A 28 -4.09 5.92 11.75
N SER A 29 -4.43 6.00 10.45
CA SER A 29 -4.13 4.95 9.48
C SER A 29 -2.62 4.68 9.39
N PHE A 30 -1.77 5.70 9.45
CA PHE A 30 -0.32 5.51 9.44
C PHE A 30 0.22 4.92 10.73
N PHE A 31 -0.29 5.31 11.90
CA PHE A 31 0.11 4.66 13.14
C PHE A 31 -0.33 3.20 13.19
N LEU A 32 -1.56 2.90 12.75
CA LEU A 32 -2.06 1.54 12.65
C LEU A 32 -1.22 0.69 11.68
N ALA A 33 -0.60 1.30 10.67
CA ALA A 33 0.28 0.63 9.72
C ALA A 33 1.45 -0.08 10.39
N ILE A 34 2.03 0.54 11.41
CA ILE A 34 3.31 0.12 11.98
C ILE A 34 3.20 -1.29 12.56
N PRO A 35 2.33 -1.56 13.56
CA PRO A 35 2.23 -2.91 14.11
C PRO A 35 1.65 -3.90 13.10
N THR A 36 0.71 -3.47 12.25
CA THR A 36 0.02 -4.38 11.32
C THR A 36 0.92 -4.85 10.18
N LEU A 37 1.67 -3.95 9.55
CA LEU A 37 2.57 -4.30 8.45
C LEU A 37 3.86 -4.96 8.93
N ILE A 38 4.41 -4.55 10.08
CA ILE A 38 5.56 -5.25 10.66
C ILE A 38 5.15 -6.68 11.02
N GLY A 39 4.01 -6.87 11.70
CA GLY A 39 3.50 -8.19 12.03
C GLY A 39 3.27 -9.07 10.79
N ALA A 40 2.60 -8.52 9.76
CA ALA A 40 2.37 -9.22 8.50
C ALA A 40 3.68 -9.55 7.76
N GLY A 41 4.66 -8.65 7.77
CA GLY A 41 5.96 -8.83 7.14
C GLY A 41 6.79 -9.93 7.82
N VAL A 42 6.89 -9.89 9.15
CA VAL A 42 7.57 -10.93 9.93
C VAL A 42 6.90 -12.28 9.74
N TYR A 43 5.56 -12.33 9.80
CA TYR A 43 4.81 -13.55 9.58
C TYR A 43 5.05 -14.14 8.18
N SER A 44 5.07 -13.29 7.15
CA SER A 44 5.34 -13.72 5.77
C SER A 44 6.77 -14.25 5.59
N LEU A 45 7.77 -13.56 6.15
CA LEU A 45 9.16 -14.03 6.14
C LEU A 45 9.32 -15.38 6.85
N TYR A 46 8.64 -15.57 7.98
CA TYR A 46 8.66 -16.83 8.69
C TYR A 46 7.98 -17.95 7.90
N LYS A 47 6.83 -17.67 7.29
CA LYS A 47 6.07 -18.66 6.50
C LYS A 47 6.88 -19.13 5.28
N GLU A 48 7.49 -18.20 4.56
CA GLU A 48 8.23 -18.46 3.32
C GLU A 48 9.74 -18.68 3.53
N ARG A 49 10.18 -18.87 4.79
CA ARG A 49 11.62 -18.97 5.16
C ARG A 49 12.40 -20.04 4.39
N ALA A 50 11.73 -21.09 3.91
CA ALA A 50 12.36 -22.16 3.13
C ALA A 50 12.78 -21.72 1.72
N LEU A 51 12.18 -20.63 1.22
CA LEU A 51 12.51 -20.04 -0.07
C LEU A 51 13.63 -18.99 0.03
N LEU A 52 14.01 -18.59 1.26
CA LEU A 52 15.01 -17.54 1.49
C LEU A 52 16.43 -18.10 1.39
N SER A 53 17.28 -17.38 0.67
CA SER A 53 18.72 -17.65 0.58
C SER A 53 19.53 -16.48 1.09
N THR A 54 20.73 -16.76 1.60
CA THR A 54 21.71 -15.70 1.93
C THR A 54 22.15 -14.92 0.69
N ALA A 55 22.02 -15.50 -0.50
CA ALA A 55 22.26 -14.83 -1.76
C ALA A 55 21.26 -13.68 -2.05
N ASP A 56 20.09 -13.68 -1.41
CA ASP A 56 19.04 -12.67 -1.63
C ASP A 56 19.29 -11.38 -0.82
N ILE A 57 20.22 -11.41 0.14
CA ILE A 57 20.50 -10.29 1.05
C ILE A 57 20.79 -8.98 0.29
N PRO A 58 21.65 -8.94 -0.75
CA PRO A 58 21.90 -7.71 -1.51
C PRO A 58 20.63 -7.16 -2.16
N LEU A 59 19.79 -8.03 -2.74
CA LEU A 59 18.52 -7.63 -3.37
C LEU A 59 17.55 -7.04 -2.34
N PHE A 60 17.41 -7.70 -1.19
CA PHE A 60 16.53 -7.25 -0.12
C PHE A 60 17.03 -5.94 0.49
N ALA A 61 18.34 -5.77 0.66
CA ALA A 61 18.93 -4.54 1.18
C ALA A 61 18.64 -3.34 0.26
N VAL A 62 18.83 -3.51 -1.06
CA VAL A 62 18.50 -2.46 -2.04
C VAL A 62 16.99 -2.16 -2.00
N GLY A 63 16.14 -3.18 -2.05
CA GLY A 63 14.69 -3.01 -1.97
C GLY A 63 14.23 -2.28 -0.70
N LEU A 64 14.80 -2.62 0.45
CA LEU A 64 14.53 -1.98 1.73
C LEU A 64 14.93 -0.50 1.73
N VAL A 65 16.14 -0.16 1.27
CA VAL A 65 16.63 1.23 1.25
C VAL A 65 15.76 2.10 0.34
N PHE A 66 15.51 1.67 -0.89
CA PHE A 66 14.74 2.46 -1.84
C PHE A 66 13.25 2.55 -1.46
N SER A 67 12.66 1.48 -0.94
CA SER A 67 11.28 1.53 -0.44
C SER A 67 11.14 2.44 0.78
N PHE A 68 12.13 2.45 1.69
CA PHE A 68 12.14 3.36 2.84
C PHE A 68 12.20 4.83 2.40
N ILE A 69 13.12 5.18 1.51
CA ILE A 69 13.26 6.55 1.00
C ILE A 69 11.97 6.99 0.27
N SER A 70 11.45 6.12 -0.60
CA SER A 70 10.21 6.38 -1.33
C SER A 70 9.03 6.57 -0.39
N ALA A 71 8.83 5.67 0.58
CA ALA A 71 7.76 5.78 1.56
C ALA A 71 7.85 7.06 2.39
N TRP A 72 9.06 7.43 2.84
CA TRP A 72 9.29 8.66 3.60
C TRP A 72 8.90 9.91 2.79
N LEU A 73 9.36 10.00 1.53
CA LEU A 73 9.01 11.09 0.62
C LEU A 73 7.50 11.15 0.34
N CYS A 74 6.90 10.00 0.02
CA CYS A 74 5.48 9.88 -0.29
C CYS A 74 4.58 10.22 0.90
N VAL A 75 4.91 9.77 2.11
CA VAL A 75 4.13 10.07 3.33
C VAL A 75 4.19 11.56 3.63
N ARG A 76 5.39 12.16 3.58
CA ARG A 76 5.56 13.61 3.80
C ARG A 76 4.76 14.42 2.77
N TRP A 77 4.82 14.04 1.51
CA TRP A 77 4.06 14.68 0.44
C TRP A 77 2.55 14.49 0.63
N LEU A 78 2.09 13.27 0.94
CA LEU A 78 0.68 12.96 1.09
C LEU A 78 0.05 13.76 2.23
N LEU A 79 0.71 13.82 3.39
CA LEU A 79 0.23 14.60 4.54
C LEU A 79 0.08 16.09 4.18
N ARG A 80 0.96 16.63 3.33
CA ARG A 80 0.84 18.00 2.80
C ARG A 80 -0.28 18.12 1.76
N TYR A 81 -0.47 17.12 0.91
CA TYR A 81 -1.52 17.13 -0.12
C TYR A 81 -2.91 17.14 0.51
N ILE A 82 -3.15 16.27 1.50
CA ILE A 82 -4.48 16.08 2.10
C ILE A 82 -4.93 17.24 3.00
N SER A 83 -4.04 18.17 3.34
CA SER A 83 -4.40 19.36 4.13
C SER A 83 -5.22 20.35 3.32
N SER A 84 -5.12 20.33 1.99
CA SER A 84 -5.83 21.22 1.08
C SER A 84 -6.61 20.50 -0.03
N ASN A 85 -6.45 19.18 -0.17
CA ASN A 85 -7.06 18.40 -1.25
C ASN A 85 -7.92 17.24 -0.73
N SER A 86 -8.84 16.78 -1.59
CA SER A 86 -9.65 15.58 -1.34
C SER A 86 -8.96 14.31 -1.87
N PHE A 87 -9.50 13.14 -1.51
CA PHE A 87 -9.01 11.86 -2.04
C PHE A 87 -9.60 11.50 -3.42
N VAL A 88 -10.43 12.36 -4.00
CA VAL A 88 -11.14 12.06 -5.26
C VAL A 88 -10.18 11.72 -6.42
N PRO A 89 -9.04 12.41 -6.62
CA PRO A 89 -8.09 12.02 -7.66
C PRO A 89 -7.53 10.61 -7.47
N PHE A 90 -7.29 10.17 -6.23
CA PHE A 90 -6.86 8.80 -5.94
C PHE A 90 -7.96 7.78 -6.24
N ALA A 91 -9.24 8.14 -6.04
CA ALA A 91 -10.35 7.27 -6.39
C ALA A 91 -10.42 7.05 -7.90
N TYR A 92 -10.33 8.12 -8.70
CA TYR A 92 -10.29 8.02 -10.16
C TYR A 92 -9.07 7.23 -10.65
N TYR A 93 -7.89 7.48 -10.08
CA TYR A 93 -6.69 6.68 -10.37
C TYR A 93 -6.94 5.18 -10.13
N ARG A 94 -7.57 4.82 -9.00
CA ARG A 94 -7.86 3.41 -8.68
C ARG A 94 -8.91 2.79 -9.60
N ILE A 95 -9.92 3.55 -10.02
CA ILE A 95 -10.92 3.07 -11.00
C ILE A 95 -10.24 2.80 -12.34
N ALA A 96 -9.47 3.77 -12.85
CA ALA A 96 -8.75 3.63 -14.11
C ALA A 96 -7.76 2.45 -14.06
N PHE A 97 -6.99 2.34 -12.97
CA PHE A 97 -6.07 1.21 -12.78
C PHE A 97 -6.80 -0.13 -12.68
N GLY A 98 -7.94 -0.18 -11.99
CA GLY A 98 -8.78 -1.38 -11.92
C GLY A 98 -9.30 -1.80 -13.30
N VAL A 99 -9.72 -0.86 -14.13
CA VAL A 99 -10.12 -1.12 -15.52
C VAL A 99 -8.95 -1.68 -16.33
N ILE A 100 -7.75 -1.10 -16.20
CA ILE A 100 -6.54 -1.61 -16.88
C ILE A 100 -6.27 -3.06 -16.49
N VAL A 101 -6.32 -3.39 -15.20
CA VAL A 101 -6.12 -4.76 -14.70
C VAL A 101 -7.17 -5.70 -15.28
N LEU A 102 -8.46 -5.32 -15.29
CA LEU A 102 -9.53 -6.14 -15.86
C LEU A 102 -9.37 -6.37 -17.36
N LEU A 103 -9.05 -5.32 -18.12
CA LEU A 103 -8.87 -5.41 -19.57
C LEU A 103 -7.67 -6.28 -19.95
N THR A 104 -6.54 -6.10 -19.27
CA THR A 104 -5.32 -6.88 -19.53
C THR A 104 -5.48 -8.34 -19.11
N ALA A 105 -6.21 -8.61 -18.03
CA ALA A 105 -6.56 -9.97 -17.62
C ALA A 105 -7.51 -10.65 -18.63
N TRP A 106 -8.51 -9.92 -19.14
CA TRP A 106 -9.48 -10.45 -20.10
C TRP A 106 -8.88 -10.67 -21.50
N SER A 107 -8.06 -9.73 -21.97
CA SER A 107 -7.47 -9.77 -23.32
C SER A 107 -6.31 -10.75 -23.48
N GLY A 108 -5.74 -11.25 -22.37
CA GLY A 108 -4.54 -12.11 -22.39
C GLY A 108 -3.26 -11.37 -22.78
N LEU A 109 -3.28 -10.02 -22.84
CA LEU A 109 -2.10 -9.20 -23.15
C LEU A 109 -0.99 -9.31 -22.10
N VAL A 110 -1.36 -9.65 -20.86
CA VAL A 110 -0.43 -9.83 -19.75
C VAL A 110 -0.68 -11.22 -19.15
N SER A 111 0.38 -12.01 -19.02
CA SER A 111 0.34 -13.25 -18.24
C SER A 111 0.40 -12.90 -16.76
N TRP A 112 -0.77 -12.76 -16.14
CA TRP A 112 -0.89 -12.40 -14.72
C TRP A 112 -0.56 -13.54 -13.76
N ALA A 113 -0.50 -14.77 -14.27
CA ALA A 113 -0.04 -15.95 -13.56
C ALA A 113 0.96 -16.70 -14.45
N GLU A 114 1.96 -17.30 -13.81
CA GLU A 114 2.50 -18.59 -14.25
C GLU A 114 1.75 -19.70 -13.53
#